data_AF-A0A7G2SCU0-F1
#
_entry.id   AF-A0A7G2SCU0-F1
#
_cell.length_a   1.000
_cell.length_b   1.000
_cell.length_c   1.000
_cell.angle_alpha   90.00
_cell.angle_beta   90.00
_cell.angle_gamma   90.00
#
_symmetry.space_group_name_H-M   'P 1'
#
loop_
_entity.id
_entity.type
_entity.pdbx_description
1 polymer ?
#
loop_
_entity_poly.entity_id
_entity_poly.type
_entity_poly.pdbx_seq_one_letter_code
_entity_poly.pdbx_strand_id
1 'polypeptide(L)'
;MKVKSVKAKGRALQNLVRDKLREVFVFTSKIPKLKEDDIKSQTMGMTGEDIVLSPQGQKIIPYSFECKNVEKLSFWAAVEQAEANTKEGMHAAVVVKKNRKNPYVAISLNHFIELISKEYKVK
;
A
#
# COMPACT_ATOMS: atom_id res chain seq x y z
N MET A 1 4.62 23.13 -9.79
CA MET A 1 4.68 22.72 -8.36
C MET A 1 6.15 22.42 -8.03
N LYS A 2 6.71 22.88 -6.89
CA LYS A 2 8.13 22.64 -6.58
C LYS A 2 8.39 21.16 -6.28
N VAL A 3 9.48 20.59 -6.81
CA VAL A 3 9.85 19.16 -6.63
C VAL A 3 9.85 18.73 -5.17
N LYS A 4 10.36 19.57 -4.25
CA LYS A 4 10.35 19.30 -2.81
C LYS A 4 8.94 19.06 -2.25
N SER A 5 7.95 19.83 -2.72
CA SER A 5 6.55 19.68 -2.29
C SER A 5 5.93 18.37 -2.79
N VAL A 6 6.27 17.94 -4.01
CA VAL A 6 5.80 16.66 -4.57
C VAL A 6 6.36 15.49 -3.76
N LYS A 7 7.68 15.48 -3.50
CA LYS A 7 8.32 14.45 -2.68
C LYS A 7 7.75 14.41 -1.25
N ALA A 8 7.45 15.56 -0.66
CA ALA A 8 6.82 15.65 0.66
C ALA A 8 5.41 15.04 0.66
N LYS A 9 4.60 15.28 -0.37
CA LYS A 9 3.25 14.71 -0.52
C LYS A 9 3.26 13.19 -0.68
N GLY A 10 4.21 12.66 -1.45
CA GLY A 10 4.41 11.21 -1.59
C GLY A 10 4.76 10.56 -0.26
N ARG A 11 5.79 11.07 0.42
CA ARG A 11 6.20 10.60 1.76
C ARG A 11 5.05 10.65 2.78
N ALA A 12 4.26 11.72 2.77
CA ALA A 12 3.11 11.85 3.67
C ALA A 12 2.05 10.77 3.41
N LEU A 13 1.81 10.38 2.15
CA LEU A 13 0.89 9.29 1.81
C LEU A 13 1.46 7.93 2.22
N GLN A 14 2.74 7.67 1.98
CA GLN A 14 3.41 6.44 2.43
C GLN A 14 3.35 6.27 3.95
N ASN A 15 3.64 7.34 4.70
CA ASN A 15 3.51 7.36 6.15
C ASN A 15 2.07 7.06 6.60
N LEU A 16 1.08 7.69 5.96
CA LEU A 16 -0.33 7.44 6.26
C LEU A 16 -0.71 5.96 6.09
N VAL A 17 -0.27 5.32 4.99
CA VAL A 17 -0.51 3.90 4.74
C VAL A 17 0.17 3.03 5.79
N ARG A 18 1.46 3.27 6.06
CA ARG A 18 2.22 2.57 7.11
C ARG A 18 1.51 2.66 8.46
N ASP A 19 1.09 3.86 8.85
CA ASP A 19 0.49 4.10 10.16
C ASP A 19 -0.87 3.41 10.28
N LYS A 20 -1.67 3.41 9.21
CA LYS A 20 -2.94 2.64 9.14
C LYS A 20 -2.72 1.13 9.23
N LEU A 21 -1.68 0.60 8.59
CA LEU A 21 -1.32 -0.81 8.72
C LEU A 21 -0.86 -1.13 10.15
N ARG A 22 -0.04 -0.29 10.77
CA ARG A 22 0.41 -0.48 12.16
C ARG A 22 -0.74 -0.42 13.17
N GLU A 23 -1.70 0.49 12.99
CA GLU A 23 -2.93 0.58 13.79
C GLU A 23 -3.65 -0.78 13.84
N VAL A 24 -3.80 -1.43 12.69
CA VAL A 24 -4.51 -2.70 12.55
C VAL A 24 -3.68 -3.91 12.96
N PHE A 25 -2.41 -3.99 12.54
CA PHE A 25 -1.60 -5.21 12.65
C PHE A 25 -0.57 -5.21 13.80
N VAL A 26 -0.31 -4.06 14.43
CA VAL A 26 0.62 -3.94 15.57
C VAL A 26 -0.14 -3.64 16.85
N PHE A 27 -1.05 -2.66 16.81
CA PHE A 27 -1.67 -2.11 18.02
C PHE A 27 -3.04 -2.72 18.34
N THR A 28 -3.74 -3.30 17.37
CA THR A 28 -5.06 -3.93 17.61
C THR A 28 -4.91 -5.37 18.09
N SER A 29 -5.61 -5.73 19.18
CA SER A 29 -5.48 -7.04 19.84
C SER A 29 -6.20 -8.21 19.15
N LYS A 30 -6.91 -7.97 18.04
CA LYS A 30 -7.76 -8.96 17.34
C LYS A 30 -7.07 -9.67 16.16
N ILE A 31 -5.83 -9.31 15.83
CA ILE A 31 -5.09 -9.74 14.63
C ILE A 31 -3.64 -10.09 15.07
N PRO A 32 -2.92 -11.00 14.39
CA PRO A 32 -1.53 -11.33 14.72
C PRO A 32 -0.63 -10.11 14.91
N LYS A 33 0.07 -10.07 16.05
CA LYS A 33 0.97 -8.98 16.47
C LYS A 33 2.23 -8.94 15.61
N LEU A 34 2.23 -8.08 14.60
CA LEU A 34 3.47 -7.57 14.02
C LEU A 34 4.13 -6.57 14.97
N LYS A 35 5.43 -6.36 14.80
CA LYS A 35 6.17 -5.24 15.42
C LYS A 35 6.13 -4.05 14.49
N GLU A 36 6.38 -2.86 15.03
CA GLU A 36 6.51 -1.66 14.19
C GLU A 36 7.55 -1.81 13.08
N ASP A 37 8.67 -2.47 13.39
CA ASP A 37 9.75 -2.70 12.44
C ASP A 37 9.38 -3.63 11.28
N ASP A 38 8.29 -4.39 11.41
CA ASP A 38 7.79 -5.23 10.33
C ASP A 38 7.08 -4.44 9.22
N ILE A 39 6.74 -3.16 9.47
CA ILE A 39 6.02 -2.30 8.54
C ILE A 39 6.69 -0.92 8.49
N LYS A 40 7.43 -0.63 7.43
CA LYS A 40 8.15 0.64 7.23
C LYS A 40 7.73 1.32 5.93
N SER A 41 7.83 2.64 5.88
CA SER A 41 7.80 3.39 4.62
C SER A 41 9.18 3.32 3.97
N GLN A 42 9.24 3.18 2.65
CA GLN A 42 10.50 3.17 1.91
C GLN A 42 11.25 4.50 2.01
N THR A 43 12.58 4.44 1.91
CA THR A 43 13.38 5.66 1.79
C THR A 43 13.14 6.29 0.43
N MET A 44 12.70 7.55 0.41
CA MET A 44 12.42 8.27 -0.84
C MET A 44 13.60 8.23 -1.81
N GLY A 45 13.34 7.80 -3.05
CA GLY A 45 14.34 7.70 -4.11
C GLY A 45 14.98 6.31 -4.24
N MET A 46 14.65 5.37 -3.36
CA MET A 46 14.95 3.96 -3.58
C MET A 46 13.96 3.34 -4.56
N THR A 47 14.41 2.31 -5.28
CA THR A 47 13.57 1.45 -6.11
C THR A 47 12.83 0.41 -5.25
N GLY A 48 11.73 -0.13 -5.78
CA GLY A 48 10.89 -1.12 -5.11
C GLY A 48 9.60 -0.53 -4.51
N GLU A 49 8.96 -1.31 -3.64
CA GLU A 49 7.67 -0.99 -3.01
C GLU A 49 7.78 0.22 -2.07
N ASP A 50 6.69 0.98 -1.97
CA ASP A 50 6.61 2.15 -1.09
C ASP A 50 6.47 1.81 0.40
N ILE A 51 5.94 0.61 0.68
CA ILE A 51 5.84 0.04 2.03
C ILE A 51 6.72 -1.20 2.08
N VAL A 52 7.72 -1.16 2.96
CA VAL A 52 8.65 -2.26 3.19
C VAL A 52 8.12 -3.13 4.31
N LEU A 53 7.81 -4.37 3.97
CA LEU A 53 7.37 -5.40 4.90
C LEU A 53 8.50 -6.39 5.20
N SER A 54 8.67 -6.77 6.46
CA SER A 54 9.53 -7.89 6.84
C SER A 54 8.97 -9.22 6.29
N PRO A 55 9.74 -10.32 6.30
CA PRO A 55 9.22 -11.63 5.92
C PRO A 55 7.98 -12.07 6.72
N GLN A 56 7.87 -11.64 7.98
CA GLN A 56 6.67 -11.88 8.79
C GLN A 56 5.52 -10.98 8.35
N GLY A 57 5.80 -9.71 8.08
CA GLY A 57 4.82 -8.76 7.55
C GLY A 57 4.19 -9.23 6.23
N GLN A 58 5.01 -9.75 5.30
CA GLN A 58 4.55 -10.23 3.99
C GLN A 58 3.59 -11.43 4.09
N LYS A 59 3.77 -12.30 5.09
CA LYS A 59 2.85 -13.44 5.34
C LYS A 59 1.46 -12.98 5.78
N ILE A 60 1.36 -11.83 6.45
CA ILE A 60 0.10 -11.31 7.02
C ILE A 60 -0.53 -10.26 6.09
N ILE A 61 0.28 -9.45 5.42
CA ILE A 61 -0.13 -8.37 4.54
C ILE A 61 0.36 -8.72 3.12
N PRO A 62 -0.42 -9.48 2.33
CA PRO A 62 0.00 -9.99 1.03
C PRO A 62 -0.13 -8.91 -0.07
N TYR A 63 0.37 -7.70 0.19
CA TYR A 63 0.23 -6.55 -0.70
C TYR A 63 1.52 -5.76 -0.87
N SER A 64 1.82 -5.45 -2.12
CA SER A 64 2.90 -4.56 -2.54
C SER A 64 2.29 -3.20 -2.89
N PHE A 65 2.62 -2.18 -2.09
CA PHE A 65 1.95 -0.88 -2.17
C PHE A 65 2.73 0.12 -3.03
N GLU A 66 2.01 0.86 -3.87
CA GLU A 66 2.49 2.02 -4.64
C GLU A 66 1.60 3.23 -4.33
N CYS A 67 2.19 4.34 -3.88
CA CYS A 67 1.51 5.51 -3.34
C CYS A 67 1.62 6.71 -4.28
N LYS A 68 0.49 7.16 -4.84
CA LYS A 68 0.41 8.35 -5.69
C LYS A 68 -0.44 9.45 -5.07
N ASN A 69 0.19 10.55 -4.67
CA ASN A 69 -0.49 11.76 -4.20
C ASN A 69 -0.38 12.88 -5.24
N VAL A 70 -1.30 12.90 -6.21
CA VAL A 70 -1.27 13.77 -7.39
C VAL A 70 -2.66 14.24 -7.80
N GLU A 71 -2.79 15.45 -8.36
CA GLU A 71 -4.08 15.98 -8.83
C GLU A 71 -4.59 15.30 -10.10
N LYS A 72 -3.66 14.96 -11.00
CA LYS A 72 -3.89 14.17 -12.22
C LYS A 72 -3.03 12.93 -12.12
N LEU A 73 -3.68 11.77 -12.11
CA LEU A 73 -3.04 10.47 -12.02
C LEU A 73 -2.93 9.87 -13.43
N SER A 74 -1.71 9.48 -13.82
CA SER A 74 -1.56 8.49 -14.89
C SER A 74 -1.78 7.12 -14.26
N PHE A 75 -2.99 6.59 -14.39
CA PHE A 75 -3.39 5.38 -13.66
C PHE A 75 -2.60 4.16 -14.13
N TRP A 76 -2.51 3.92 -15.43
CA TRP A 76 -1.79 2.77 -15.99
C TRP A 76 -0.30 2.77 -15.66
N ALA A 77 0.36 3.93 -15.74
CA ALA A 77 1.76 4.04 -15.32
C ALA A 77 1.96 3.71 -13.82
N ALA A 78 0.97 4.04 -12.97
CA ALA A 78 1.03 3.68 -11.56
C ALA A 78 0.78 2.18 -11.34
N VAL A 79 -0.11 1.56 -12.12
CA VAL A 79 -0.36 0.11 -12.09
C VAL A 79 0.88 -0.65 -12.54
N GLU A 80 1.45 -0.30 -13.70
CA GLU A 80 2.68 -0.92 -14.24
C GLU A 80 3.85 -0.83 -13.23
N GLN A 81 4.01 0.33 -12.58
CA GLN A 81 5.03 0.49 -11.54
C GLN A 81 4.75 -0.37 -10.32
N ALA A 82 3.48 -0.47 -9.89
CA ALA A 82 3.11 -1.31 -8.77
C ALA A 82 3.36 -2.80 -9.07
N GLU A 83 2.96 -3.27 -10.25
CA GLU A 83 3.17 -4.64 -10.70
C GLU A 83 4.66 -4.98 -10.85
N ALA A 84 5.46 -4.08 -11.46
CA ALA A 84 6.89 -4.29 -11.61
C ALA A 84 7.66 -4.35 -10.28
N ASN A 85 7.18 -3.65 -9.26
CA ASN A 85 7.77 -3.67 -7.91
C ASN A 85 7.14 -4.72 -6.98
N THR A 86 6.10 -5.43 -7.43
CA THR A 86 5.40 -6.41 -6.61
C THR A 86 6.29 -7.62 -6.37
N LYS A 87 6.38 -8.02 -5.10
CA LYS A 87 7.12 -9.22 -4.71
C LYS A 87 6.35 -10.47 -5.08
N GLU A 88 7.08 -11.56 -5.29
CA GLU A 88 6.51 -12.87 -5.57
C GLU A 88 5.49 -13.28 -4.50
N GLY A 89 4.33 -13.77 -4.93
CA GLY A 89 3.26 -14.21 -4.04
C GLY A 89 2.45 -13.08 -3.37
N MET A 90 2.64 -11.82 -3.78
CA MET A 90 1.90 -10.67 -3.27
C MET A 90 1.04 -10.02 -4.36
N HIS A 91 0.04 -9.23 -3.95
CA HIS A 91 -0.83 -8.49 -4.86
C HIS A 91 -0.41 -7.02 -4.95
N ALA A 92 -0.34 -6.48 -6.17
CA ALA A 92 -0.12 -5.05 -6.39
C ALA A 92 -1.32 -4.23 -5.87
N ALA A 93 -1.04 -3.15 -5.13
CA ALA A 93 -2.03 -2.23 -4.61
C ALA A 93 -1.61 -0.77 -4.84
N VAL A 94 -2.39 -0.04 -5.66
CA VAL A 94 -2.14 1.38 -5.91
C VAL A 94 -2.96 2.22 -4.94
N VAL A 95 -2.28 2.90 -4.02
CA VAL A 95 -2.88 3.87 -3.11
C VAL A 95 -2.87 5.25 -3.76
N VAL A 96 -4.03 5.80 -4.03
CA VAL A 96 -4.20 7.08 -4.74
C VAL A 96 -4.80 8.12 -3.82
N LYS A 97 -4.31 9.36 -3.89
CA LYS A 97 -4.84 10.48 -3.13
C LYS A 97 -4.73 11.80 -3.91
N LYS A 98 -5.72 12.66 -3.75
CA LYS A 98 -5.67 14.08 -4.16
C LYS A 98 -5.58 14.99 -2.93
N ASN A 99 -5.15 16.24 -3.11
CA ASN A 99 -5.15 17.19 -2.00
C ASN A 99 -6.57 17.33 -1.44
N ARG A 100 -6.70 17.33 -0.10
CA ARG A 100 -7.98 17.47 0.61
C ARG A 100 -9.06 16.41 0.26
N LYS A 101 -8.66 15.30 -0.36
CA LYS A 101 -9.51 14.13 -0.58
C LYS A 101 -8.98 12.93 0.20
N ASN A 102 -9.87 12.02 0.53
CA ASN A 102 -9.53 10.75 1.17
C ASN A 102 -8.75 9.87 0.19
N PRO A 103 -7.78 9.07 0.67
CA PRO A 103 -7.10 8.10 -0.16
C PRO A 103 -8.05 6.95 -0.55
N TYR A 104 -7.81 6.37 -1.72
CA TYR A 104 -8.45 5.16 -2.21
C TYR A 104 -7.37 4.14 -2.59
N VAL A 105 -7.74 2.86 -2.61
CA VAL A 105 -6.85 1.78 -3.04
C VAL A 105 -7.46 1.10 -4.25
N ALA A 106 -6.66 0.90 -5.29
CA ALA A 106 -7.01 0.11 -6.46
C ALA A 106 -6.19 -1.18 -6.48
N ILE A 107 -6.88 -2.29 -6.75
CA ILE A 107 -6.35 -3.64 -6.93
C ILE A 107 -6.95 -4.24 -8.20
N SER A 108 -6.41 -5.36 -8.69
CA SER A 108 -6.97 -6.02 -9.87
C SER A 108 -8.41 -6.48 -9.61
N LEU A 109 -9.23 -6.47 -10.67
CA LEU A 109 -10.61 -6.93 -10.59
C LEU A 109 -10.69 -8.38 -10.13
N ASN A 110 -9.86 -9.26 -10.69
CA ASN A 110 -9.86 -10.68 -10.32
C ASN A 110 -9.59 -10.86 -8.81
N HIS A 111 -8.60 -10.15 -8.27
CA HIS A 111 -8.30 -10.20 -6.84
C HIS A 111 -9.45 -9.65 -5.99
N PHE A 112 -10.07 -8.55 -6.42
CA PHE A 112 -11.25 -8.02 -5.75
C PHE A 112 -12.41 -9.03 -5.72
N ILE A 113 -12.68 -9.71 -6.84
CA ILE A 113 -13.71 -10.77 -6.92
C ILE A 113 -13.36 -11.94 -6.00
N GLU A 114 -12.10 -12.35 -5.93
CA GLU A 114 -11.64 -13.39 -5.01
C GLU A 114 -11.90 -13.01 -3.54
N LEU A 115 -11.57 -11.77 -3.15
CA LEU A 115 -11.78 -11.27 -1.79
C LEU A 115 -13.26 -11.34 -1.38
N ILE A 116 -14.16 -10.81 -2.21
CA ILE A 116 -15.59 -10.84 -1.88
C ILE A 116 -16.15 -12.27 -1.95
N SER A 117 -15.62 -13.14 -2.81
CA SER A 117 -16.08 -14.54 -2.89
C SER A 117 -15.70 -15.36 -1.64
N LYS A 118 -14.54 -15.08 -1.03
CA LYS A 118 -14.13 -15.71 0.23
C LYS A 118 -15.12 -15.38 1.34
N GLU A 119 -15.65 -14.17 1.36
CA GLU A 119 -16.68 -13.74 2.32
C GLU A 119 -17.98 -14.56 2.18
N TYR A 120 -18.32 -15.03 0.97
CA TYR A 120 -19.49 -15.88 0.73
C TYR A 120 -19.25 -17.37 1.00
N LYS A 121 -18.01 -17.87 0.95
CA LYS A 121 -17.67 -19.27 1.25
C LYS A 121 -17.62 -19.59 2.75
N VAL A 122 -17.84 -18.60 3.61
CA VAL A 122 -17.87 -18.73 5.09
C VAL A 122 -19.31 -18.59 5.62
N LYS A 123 -20.33 -18.91 4.80
CA LYS A 123 -21.71 -19.11 5.25
C LYS A 123 -22.12 -20.57 5.11
#